data_AF-A0A8J9ZX49-F1
#
_entry.id   AF-A0A8J9ZX49-F1
#
_cell.length_a   1.000
_cell.length_b   1.000
_cell.length_c   1.000
_cell.angle_alpha   90.00
_cell.angle_beta   90.00
_cell.angle_gamma   90.00
#
_symmetry.space_group_name_H-M   'P 1'
#
loop_
_entity.id
_entity.type
_entity.pdbx_description
1 polymer ?
#
loop_
_entity_poly.entity_id
_entity_poly.type
_entity_poly.pdbx_seq_one_letter_code
_entity_poly.pdbx_strand_id
1 'polypeptide(L)'
;MAYRTTVLLASAVAAVTIPGYSNYSRKRSLKSRRQRVIVFTRYPSPGTTKSRLAPALGQQGAALAQLHMTNVILHEAGKLQQRNPENLSVEVRYHGGTEDDMRYWLGRRGDITCWWRVQDGEDLGHKMANAFKDAFREGTENVVLVGSDIPAITADVLEEALQILQSAQEEDICVLGPAIDGGYYLVGLNRRTNSSVLGQLFQGMRWGTDQVLQQQLQVGERLGVWCNLLSHKLQDVDTADDLGEFERRTGIPRQELCSPKWSIIIPVLNEAENIKAVIDNALQEFPHQHQIEVVVSDGGSTDGTRDIVRDIAKSYPQGTVKLVSSPNGNDML
;
A
#
# COMPACT_ATOMS: atom_id res chain seq x y z
N MET A 1 20.81 18.03 23.63
CA MET A 1 19.40 17.58 23.52
C MET A 1 19.40 16.08 23.68
N ALA A 2 18.93 15.59 24.83
CA ALA A 2 19.04 14.18 25.22
C ALA A 2 18.01 13.33 24.46
N TYR A 3 18.49 12.32 23.73
CA TYR A 3 17.64 11.27 23.18
C TYR A 3 17.22 10.35 24.32
N ARG A 4 15.92 10.30 24.62
CA ARG A 4 15.34 9.33 25.55
C ARG A 4 15.24 7.99 24.82
N THR A 5 16.15 7.07 25.13
CA THR A 5 16.02 5.65 24.82
C THR A 5 14.90 5.07 25.68
N THR A 6 13.76 4.75 25.07
CA THR A 6 12.68 4.04 25.76
C THR A 6 12.99 2.54 25.73
N VAL A 7 13.54 2.02 26.83
CA VAL A 7 13.65 0.58 27.07
C VAL A 7 12.28 0.08 27.51
N LEU A 8 11.60 -0.69 26.65
CA LEU A 8 10.37 -1.41 27.01
C LEU A 8 10.76 -2.72 27.70
N LEU A 9 10.75 -2.72 29.04
CA LEU A 9 10.69 -3.94 29.83
C LEU A 9 9.30 -4.56 29.64
N ALA A 10 9.26 -5.72 28.97
CA ALA A 10 8.04 -6.48 28.78
C ALA A 10 7.61 -7.14 30.10
N SER A 11 6.85 -6.40 30.90
CA SER A 11 6.02 -6.98 31.96
C SER A 11 4.72 -7.48 31.33
N ALA A 12 4.42 -8.75 31.53
CA ALA A 12 3.20 -9.42 31.12
C ALA A 12 1.94 -8.58 31.44
N VAL A 13 1.07 -8.40 30.44
CA VAL A 13 -0.32 -7.98 30.67
C VAL A 13 -1.24 -8.86 29.85
N ALA A 14 -2.07 -9.55 30.61
CA ALA A 14 -3.24 -10.33 30.24
C ALA A 14 -4.09 -9.73 29.12
N ALA A 15 -4.82 -10.61 28.44
CA ALA A 15 -5.98 -10.29 27.62
C ALA A 15 -6.88 -9.28 28.34
N VAL A 16 -6.84 -8.02 27.90
CA VAL A 16 -7.86 -7.04 28.24
C VAL A 16 -8.97 -7.19 27.21
N THR A 17 -9.97 -7.98 27.56
CA THR A 17 -11.30 -7.87 26.96
C THR A 17 -11.83 -6.50 27.34
N ILE A 18 -11.79 -5.52 26.43
CA ILE A 18 -12.45 -4.23 26.64
C ILE A 18 -13.95 -4.43 26.36
N PRO A 19 -14.84 -4.35 27.36
CA PRO A 19 -16.28 -4.39 27.14
C PRO A 19 -16.72 -2.99 26.75
N GLY A 20 -17.13 -2.80 25.49
CA GLY A 20 -17.72 -1.53 25.07
C GLY A 20 -17.40 -1.09 23.65
N TYR A 21 -17.57 -1.95 22.66
CA TYR A 21 -17.80 -1.49 21.28
C TYR A 21 -19.08 -2.12 20.75
N SER A 22 -20.18 -1.67 21.34
CA SER A 22 -21.52 -1.87 20.82
C SER A 22 -21.70 -1.02 19.56
N ASN A 23 -21.91 -1.69 18.43
CA ASN A 23 -22.77 -1.25 17.32
C ASN A 23 -22.67 0.24 16.90
N TYR A 24 -21.60 0.60 16.20
CA TYR A 24 -21.61 1.74 15.27
C TYR A 24 -21.35 1.32 13.82
N SER A 25 -21.93 0.17 13.41
CA SER A 25 -22.22 -0.10 12.01
C SER A 25 -23.62 0.38 11.68
N ARG A 26 -23.84 1.71 11.68
CA ARG A 26 -24.87 2.24 10.77
C ARG A 26 -24.37 1.89 9.38
N LYS A 27 -24.99 0.90 8.75
CA LYS A 27 -24.86 0.58 7.32
C LYS A 27 -25.16 1.86 6.51
N ARG A 28 -24.20 2.79 6.42
CA ARG A 28 -24.20 3.84 5.41
C ARG A 28 -23.93 3.10 4.11
N SER A 29 -25.01 2.78 3.44
CA SER A 29 -25.02 2.03 2.19
C SER A 29 -24.18 2.78 1.14
N LEU A 30 -23.24 2.09 0.48
CA LEU A 30 -22.57 2.56 -0.74
C LEU A 30 -23.57 3.11 -1.79
N LYS A 31 -24.82 2.62 -1.77
CA LYS A 31 -25.87 2.91 -2.75
C LYS A 31 -26.41 4.35 -2.77
N SER A 32 -25.90 5.28 -1.95
CA SER A 32 -26.39 6.67 -1.93
C SER A 32 -25.38 7.73 -2.36
N ARG A 33 -24.14 7.35 -2.71
CA ARG A 33 -23.07 8.29 -3.08
C ARG A 33 -22.94 8.38 -4.60
N ARG A 34 -23.12 9.57 -5.18
CA ARG A 34 -23.06 9.77 -6.65
C ARG A 34 -21.63 9.77 -7.18
N GLN A 35 -20.63 9.94 -6.33
CA GLN A 35 -19.21 9.90 -6.70
C GLN A 35 -18.48 8.75 -6.00
N ARG A 36 -17.52 8.14 -6.70
CA ARG A 36 -16.61 7.15 -6.12
C ARG A 36 -15.18 7.33 -6.60
N VAL A 37 -14.24 7.29 -5.67
CA VAL A 37 -12.83 7.08 -5.96
C VAL A 37 -12.51 5.61 -5.66
N ILE A 38 -11.99 4.90 -6.67
CA ILE A 38 -11.54 3.53 -6.57
C ILE A 38 -10.01 3.54 -6.59
N VAL A 39 -9.38 3.03 -5.55
CA VAL A 39 -7.91 2.87 -5.48
C VAL A 39 -7.56 1.43 -5.80
N PHE A 40 -6.88 1.21 -6.92
CA PHE A 40 -6.32 -0.08 -7.29
C PHE A 40 -4.99 -0.27 -6.59
N THR A 41 -4.86 -1.31 -5.78
CA THR A 41 -3.61 -1.61 -5.08
C THR A 41 -3.29 -3.09 -5.09
N ARG A 42 -2.03 -3.43 -4.78
CA ARG A 42 -1.64 -4.78 -4.37
C ARG A 42 -1.43 -4.81 -2.86
N TYR A 43 -1.64 -5.97 -2.24
CA TYR A 43 -1.24 -6.17 -0.86
C TYR A 43 0.31 -6.11 -0.76
N PRO A 44 0.87 -5.34 0.19
CA PRO A 44 2.31 -5.12 0.31
C PRO A 44 3.01 -6.34 0.92
N SER A 45 3.13 -7.41 0.15
CA SER A 45 3.86 -8.62 0.55
C SER A 45 5.28 -8.64 -0.07
N PRO A 46 6.34 -8.85 0.73
CA PRO A 46 7.70 -8.95 0.24
C PRO A 46 7.85 -9.97 -0.90
N GLY A 47 8.59 -9.61 -1.94
CA GLY A 47 8.87 -10.47 -3.09
C GLY A 47 7.73 -10.59 -4.11
N THR A 48 6.52 -10.10 -3.80
CA THR A 48 5.35 -10.16 -4.70
C THR A 48 4.89 -8.80 -5.22
N THR A 49 5.29 -7.71 -4.55
CA THR A 49 5.03 -6.33 -4.99
C THR A 49 6.32 -5.58 -5.30
N LYS A 50 6.21 -4.59 -6.18
CA LYS A 50 7.29 -3.65 -6.55
C LYS A 50 8.64 -4.35 -6.77
N SER A 51 8.63 -5.44 -7.54
CA SER A 51 9.82 -6.27 -7.79
C SER A 51 10.96 -5.49 -8.47
N ARG A 52 10.64 -4.45 -9.23
CA ARG A 52 11.62 -3.54 -9.84
C ARG A 52 12.27 -2.56 -8.84
N LEU A 53 11.67 -2.34 -7.66
CA LEU A 53 12.28 -1.61 -6.55
C LEU A 53 13.14 -2.53 -5.65
N ALA A 54 12.90 -3.84 -5.67
CA ALA A 54 13.59 -4.78 -4.80
C ALA A 54 15.13 -4.78 -4.94
N PRO A 55 15.73 -4.57 -6.14
CA PRO A 55 17.19 -4.44 -6.26
C PRO A 55 17.77 -3.27 -5.47
N ALA A 56 17.00 -2.19 -5.28
CA ALA A 56 17.44 -1.00 -4.54
C ALA A 56 17.05 -1.02 -3.07
N LEU A 57 15.90 -1.61 -2.73
CA LEU A 57 15.29 -1.54 -1.40
C LEU A 57 15.29 -2.88 -0.62
N GLY A 58 15.67 -3.98 -1.27
CA GLY A 58 15.32 -5.31 -0.81
C GLY A 58 13.82 -5.61 -0.97
N GLN A 59 13.44 -6.88 -0.81
CA GLN A 59 12.04 -7.32 -0.94
C GLN A 59 11.12 -6.68 0.10
N GLN A 60 11.62 -6.52 1.34
CA GLN A 60 10.90 -5.88 2.43
C GLN A 60 10.72 -4.37 2.17
N GLY A 61 11.78 -3.67 1.78
CA GLY A 61 11.72 -2.25 1.50
C GLY A 61 10.80 -1.92 0.32
N ALA A 62 10.77 -2.78 -0.71
CA ALA A 62 9.80 -2.67 -1.80
C ALA A 62 8.34 -2.82 -1.34
N ALA A 63 8.06 -3.75 -0.43
CA ALA A 63 6.74 -3.89 0.18
C ALA A 63 6.37 -2.68 1.07
N LEU A 64 7.32 -2.15 1.83
CA LEU A 64 7.13 -0.94 2.62
C LEU A 64 6.88 0.30 1.72
N ALA A 65 7.58 0.42 0.60
CA ALA A 65 7.32 1.47 -0.38
C ALA A 65 5.88 1.41 -0.89
N GLN A 66 5.41 0.22 -1.31
CA GLN A 66 4.00 0.01 -1.69
C GLN A 66 3.04 0.43 -0.58
N LEU A 67 3.34 0.03 0.65
CA LEU A 67 2.52 0.37 1.82
C LEU A 67 2.40 1.89 2.01
N HIS A 68 3.53 2.60 1.96
CA HIS A 68 3.57 4.04 2.16
C HIS A 68 2.90 4.82 1.02
N MET A 69 3.10 4.41 -0.23
CA MET A 69 2.44 5.05 -1.38
C MET A 69 0.92 4.87 -1.34
N THR A 70 0.42 3.66 -1.11
CA THR A 70 -1.02 3.43 -0.96
C THR A 70 -1.59 4.27 0.19
N ASN A 71 -0.85 4.43 1.29
CA ASN A 71 -1.27 5.24 2.42
C ASN A 71 -1.37 6.74 2.10
N VAL A 72 -0.50 7.29 1.25
CA VAL A 72 -0.59 8.68 0.77
C VAL A 72 -1.85 8.86 -0.08
N ILE A 73 -2.10 7.95 -1.02
CA ILE A 73 -3.23 8.04 -1.94
C ILE A 73 -4.56 7.97 -1.18
N LEU A 74 -4.66 7.09 -0.19
CA LEU A 74 -5.83 6.99 0.68
C LEU A 74 -5.99 8.20 1.60
N HIS A 75 -4.89 8.82 2.04
CA HIS A 75 -4.98 10.06 2.79
C HIS A 75 -5.59 11.19 1.95
N GLU A 76 -5.16 11.32 0.69
CA GLU A 76 -5.69 12.32 -0.25
C GLU A 76 -7.15 12.04 -0.64
N ALA A 77 -7.51 10.77 -0.87
CA ALA A 77 -8.90 10.37 -1.07
C ALA A 77 -9.76 10.65 0.19
N GLY A 78 -9.17 10.48 1.38
CA GLY A 78 -9.80 10.79 2.67
C GLY A 78 -10.06 12.29 2.83
N LYS A 79 -9.10 13.14 2.50
CA LYS A 79 -9.31 14.61 2.44
C LYS A 79 -10.46 14.98 1.52
N LEU A 80 -10.51 14.40 0.32
CA LEU A 80 -11.61 14.67 -0.61
C LEU A 80 -12.96 14.15 -0.09
N GLN A 81 -12.97 12.99 0.58
CA GLN A 81 -14.17 12.47 1.23
C GLN A 81 -14.64 13.40 2.36
N GLN A 82 -13.73 13.98 3.14
CA GLN A 82 -14.08 14.94 4.19
C GLN A 82 -14.64 16.24 3.62
N ARG A 83 -14.20 16.68 2.43
CA ARG A 83 -14.80 17.82 1.70
C ARG A 83 -16.21 17.50 1.19
N ASN A 84 -16.46 16.25 0.77
CA ASN A 84 -17.71 15.82 0.13
C ASN A 84 -18.34 14.59 0.83
N PRO A 85 -18.60 14.64 2.16
CA PRO A 85 -18.90 13.44 2.95
C PRO A 85 -20.22 12.80 2.56
N GLU A 86 -21.16 13.59 2.05
CA GLU A 86 -22.48 13.11 1.64
C GLU A 86 -22.57 12.64 0.18
N ASN A 87 -21.53 12.86 -0.63
CA ASN A 87 -21.58 12.54 -2.07
C ASN A 87 -20.47 11.60 -2.54
N LEU A 88 -19.35 11.53 -1.82
CA LEU A 88 -18.20 10.71 -2.17
C LEU A 88 -18.11 9.43 -1.35
N SER A 89 -17.88 8.32 -2.05
CA SER A 89 -17.43 7.05 -1.48
C SER A 89 -16.00 6.75 -1.91
N VAL A 90 -15.23 6.04 -1.08
CA VAL A 90 -13.90 5.54 -1.45
C VAL A 90 -13.90 4.03 -1.37
N GLU A 91 -13.43 3.37 -2.42
CA GLU A 91 -13.33 1.92 -2.52
C GLU A 91 -11.89 1.53 -2.81
N VAL A 92 -11.38 0.53 -2.10
CA VAL A 92 -10.07 -0.06 -2.35
C VAL A 92 -10.29 -1.41 -3.03
N ARG A 93 -9.78 -1.52 -4.26
CA ARG A 93 -9.72 -2.79 -4.97
C ARG A 93 -8.32 -3.37 -4.93
N TYR A 94 -8.17 -4.52 -4.30
CA TYR A 94 -6.87 -5.11 -4.00
C TYR A 94 -6.64 -6.43 -4.72
N HIS A 95 -5.37 -6.74 -4.97
CA HIS A 95 -4.90 -8.05 -5.42
C HIS A 95 -3.83 -8.59 -4.47
N GLY A 96 -3.91 -9.88 -4.15
CA GLY A 96 -3.11 -10.51 -3.10
C GLY A 96 -3.63 -10.19 -1.69
N GLY A 97 -3.28 -11.03 -0.71
CA GLY A 97 -3.81 -10.94 0.65
C GLY A 97 -5.30 -11.30 0.77
N THR A 98 -5.83 -11.17 1.98
CA THR A 98 -7.24 -11.38 2.33
C THR A 98 -7.91 -10.05 2.69
N GLU A 99 -9.25 -10.04 2.80
CA GLU A 99 -9.96 -8.85 3.28
C GLU A 99 -9.52 -8.47 4.71
N ASP A 100 -9.23 -9.46 5.56
CA ASP A 100 -8.76 -9.22 6.92
C ASP A 100 -7.35 -8.62 6.94
N ASP A 101 -6.46 -9.04 6.04
CA ASP A 101 -5.14 -8.39 5.87
C ASP A 101 -5.29 -6.92 5.48
N MET A 102 -6.18 -6.63 4.53
CA MET A 102 -6.45 -5.26 4.09
C MET A 102 -7.09 -4.42 5.20
N ARG A 103 -8.00 -4.99 5.99
CA ARG A 103 -8.60 -4.32 7.16
C ARG A 103 -7.59 -4.10 8.28
N TYR A 104 -6.69 -5.04 8.52
CA TYR A 104 -5.64 -4.90 9.52
C TYR A 104 -4.68 -3.76 9.16
N TRP A 105 -4.31 -3.68 7.88
CA TRP A 105 -3.44 -2.65 7.35
C TRP A 105 -4.14 -1.27 7.25
N LEU A 106 -5.27 -1.20 6.56
CA LEU A 106 -5.92 0.06 6.17
C LEU A 106 -7.20 0.36 6.95
N GLY A 107 -7.86 -0.64 7.53
CA GLY A 107 -9.14 -0.50 8.22
C GLY A 107 -9.06 0.15 9.60
N ARG A 108 -7.86 0.33 10.16
CA ARG A 108 -7.64 1.09 11.41
C ARG A 108 -7.44 2.59 11.20
N ARG A 109 -7.55 3.07 9.95
CA ARG A 109 -7.46 4.48 9.62
C ARG A 109 -8.70 5.23 10.09
N GLY A 110 -8.50 6.30 10.85
CA GLY A 110 -9.58 7.17 11.33
C GLY A 110 -9.91 8.32 10.36
N ASP A 111 -9.09 8.55 9.35
CA ASP A 111 -9.21 9.69 8.43
C ASP A 111 -10.06 9.39 7.18
N ILE A 112 -10.46 8.13 6.97
CA ILE A 112 -11.22 7.70 5.80
C ILE A 112 -12.17 6.55 6.12
N THR A 113 -13.38 6.60 5.56
CA THR A 113 -14.27 5.43 5.46
C THR A 113 -14.16 4.86 4.06
N CYS A 114 -13.73 3.61 3.94
CA CYS A 114 -13.60 2.94 2.65
C CYS A 114 -14.13 1.50 2.68
N TRP A 115 -14.44 1.01 1.48
CA TRP A 115 -14.90 -0.35 1.24
C TRP A 115 -13.82 -1.16 0.53
N TRP A 116 -13.83 -2.47 0.73
CA TRP A 116 -12.81 -3.38 0.24
C TRP A 116 -13.41 -4.33 -0.78
N ARG A 117 -12.74 -4.56 -1.90
CA ARG A 117 -13.11 -5.61 -2.84
C ARG A 117 -11.86 -6.21 -3.49
N VAL A 118 -11.88 -7.50 -3.78
CA VAL A 118 -10.84 -8.13 -4.59
C VAL A 118 -10.94 -7.60 -6.03
N GLN A 119 -9.81 -7.37 -6.69
CA GLN A 119 -9.77 -7.11 -8.12
C GLN A 119 -10.15 -8.39 -8.88
N ASP A 120 -11.21 -8.32 -9.68
CA ASP A 120 -11.78 -9.44 -10.41
C ASP A 120 -11.70 -9.22 -11.93
N GLY A 121 -11.17 -10.20 -12.66
CA GLY A 121 -10.93 -10.13 -14.11
C GLY A 121 -9.63 -10.80 -14.53
N GLU A 122 -9.57 -11.24 -15.79
CA GLU A 122 -8.44 -12.01 -16.35
C GLU A 122 -7.16 -11.17 -16.52
N ASP A 123 -7.32 -9.89 -16.86
CA ASP A 123 -6.23 -8.92 -17.04
C ASP A 123 -6.58 -7.58 -16.38
N LEU A 124 -5.67 -6.59 -16.47
CA LEU A 124 -5.86 -5.27 -15.88
C LEU A 124 -7.07 -4.53 -16.47
N GLY A 125 -7.32 -4.65 -17.77
CA GLY A 125 -8.44 -4.02 -18.44
C GLY A 125 -9.78 -4.59 -17.97
N HIS A 126 -9.88 -5.92 -17.89
CA HIS A 126 -11.03 -6.61 -17.32
C HIS A 126 -11.30 -6.19 -15.86
N LYS A 127 -10.24 -6.08 -15.04
CA LYS A 127 -10.35 -5.63 -13.65
C LYS A 127 -10.90 -4.22 -13.55
N MET A 128 -10.41 -3.28 -14.37
CA MET A 128 -10.92 -1.91 -14.41
C MET A 128 -12.38 -1.86 -14.89
N ALA A 129 -12.70 -2.55 -15.99
CA ALA A 129 -14.06 -2.61 -16.53
C ALA A 129 -15.06 -3.13 -15.48
N ASN A 130 -14.72 -4.22 -14.78
CA ASN A 130 -15.54 -4.77 -13.71
C ASN A 130 -15.70 -3.78 -12.53
N ALA A 131 -14.67 -2.99 -12.22
CA ALA A 131 -14.74 -1.96 -11.19
C ALA A 131 -15.74 -0.85 -11.48
N PHE A 132 -15.69 -0.31 -12.69
CA PHE A 132 -16.69 0.66 -13.16
C PHE A 132 -18.09 0.05 -13.18
N LYS A 133 -18.23 -1.15 -13.74
CA LYS A 133 -19.52 -1.84 -13.88
C LYS A 133 -20.21 -2.04 -12.53
N ASP A 134 -19.46 -2.48 -11.53
CA ASP A 134 -19.96 -2.65 -10.17
C ASP A 134 -20.38 -1.32 -9.54
N ALA A 135 -19.54 -0.28 -9.62
CA ALA A 135 -19.85 1.02 -9.05
C ALA A 135 -21.12 1.64 -9.69
N PHE A 136 -21.28 1.53 -11.00
CA PHE A 136 -22.46 2.00 -11.72
C PHE A 136 -23.73 1.20 -11.38
N ARG A 137 -23.62 -0.12 -11.21
CA ARG A 137 -24.72 -0.99 -10.73
C ARG A 137 -25.16 -0.63 -9.32
N GLU A 138 -24.25 -0.13 -8.50
CA GLU A 138 -24.53 0.33 -7.14
C GLU A 138 -25.12 1.75 -7.09
N GLY A 139 -25.27 2.41 -8.25
CA GLY A 139 -25.91 3.73 -8.35
C GLY A 139 -24.94 4.91 -8.31
N THR A 140 -23.63 4.67 -8.31
CA THR A 140 -22.65 5.75 -8.50
C THR A 140 -22.74 6.29 -9.93
N GLU A 141 -22.54 7.60 -10.09
CA GLU A 141 -22.65 8.28 -11.38
C GLU A 141 -21.30 8.69 -11.96
N ASN A 142 -20.36 9.11 -11.11
CA ASN A 142 -19.03 9.51 -11.54
C ASN A 142 -18.02 8.68 -10.76
N VAL A 143 -17.22 7.91 -11.49
CA VAL A 143 -16.25 7.00 -10.90
C VAL A 143 -14.87 7.40 -11.41
N VAL A 144 -13.94 7.55 -10.48
CA VAL A 144 -12.52 7.76 -10.77
C VAL A 144 -11.78 6.54 -10.23
N LEU A 145 -10.91 5.94 -11.04
CA LEU A 145 -10.04 4.85 -10.69
C LEU A 145 -8.59 5.35 -10.76
N VAL A 146 -7.83 5.13 -9.70
CA VAL A 146 -6.42 5.55 -9.59
C VAL A 146 -5.54 4.38 -9.16
N GLY A 147 -4.33 4.31 -9.73
CA GLY A 147 -3.28 3.36 -9.30
C GLY A 147 -2.72 3.70 -7.92
N SER A 148 -2.01 2.76 -7.28
CA SER A 148 -1.47 2.95 -5.93
C SER A 148 0.01 3.35 -5.87
N ASP A 149 0.63 3.63 -7.01
CA ASP A 149 2.05 3.92 -7.19
C ASP A 149 2.36 5.36 -7.58
N ILE A 150 1.40 6.26 -7.39
CA ILE A 150 1.51 7.68 -7.74
C ILE A 150 1.39 8.50 -6.45
N PRO A 151 2.46 8.56 -5.63
CA PRO A 151 2.44 9.29 -4.37
C PRO A 151 2.32 10.81 -4.57
N ALA A 152 2.44 11.28 -5.81
CA ALA A 152 2.24 12.67 -6.19
C ALA A 152 0.77 13.11 -6.30
N ILE A 153 -0.19 12.16 -6.27
CA ILE A 153 -1.62 12.48 -6.33
C ILE A 153 -2.01 13.42 -5.18
N THR A 154 -3.00 14.29 -5.43
CA THR A 154 -3.60 15.13 -4.39
C THR A 154 -5.12 15.03 -4.43
N ALA A 155 -5.76 15.44 -3.34
CA ALA A 155 -7.22 15.58 -3.29
C ALA A 155 -7.76 16.48 -4.42
N ASP A 156 -7.02 17.52 -4.80
CA ASP A 156 -7.43 18.47 -5.84
C ASP A 156 -7.41 17.83 -7.24
N VAL A 157 -6.43 16.96 -7.53
CA VAL A 157 -6.37 16.19 -8.79
C VAL A 157 -7.54 15.21 -8.89
N LEU A 158 -7.88 14.54 -7.79
CA LEU A 158 -9.04 13.64 -7.74
C LEU A 158 -10.37 14.43 -7.90
N GLU A 159 -10.43 15.63 -7.34
CA GLU A 159 -11.57 16.54 -7.47
C GLU A 159 -11.74 17.07 -8.89
N GLU A 160 -10.65 17.51 -9.55
CA GLU A 160 -10.63 17.93 -10.96
C GLU A 160 -11.20 16.84 -11.87
N ALA A 161 -10.75 15.59 -11.69
CA ALA A 161 -11.26 14.45 -12.45
C ALA A 161 -12.77 14.25 -12.28
N LEU A 162 -13.27 14.32 -11.04
CA LEU A 162 -14.70 14.19 -10.77
C LEU A 162 -15.51 15.37 -11.32
N GLN A 163 -14.98 16.59 -11.27
CA GLN A 163 -15.64 17.79 -11.81
C GLN A 163 -15.76 17.73 -13.34
N ILE A 164 -14.72 17.27 -14.03
CA ILE A 164 -14.75 17.04 -15.48
C ILE A 164 -15.89 16.07 -15.84
N LEU A 165 -15.98 14.93 -15.14
CA LEU A 165 -17.03 13.93 -15.38
C LEU A 165 -18.44 14.47 -15.10
N GLN A 166 -18.58 15.30 -14.06
CA GLN A 166 -19.85 15.94 -13.70
C GLN A 166 -20.31 16.99 -14.71
N SER A 167 -19.36 17.70 -15.33
CA SER A 167 -19.65 18.76 -16.30
C SER A 167 -20.17 18.21 -17.64
N ALA A 168 -20.00 16.91 -17.89
CA ALA A 168 -20.47 16.26 -19.09
C ALA A 168 -22.01 16.27 -19.17
N GLN A 169 -22.52 16.82 -20.28
CA GLN A 169 -23.95 16.90 -20.56
C GLN A 169 -24.46 15.57 -21.14
N GLU A 170 -24.29 15.39 -22.46
CA GLU A 170 -24.90 14.29 -23.22
C GLU A 170 -23.88 13.30 -23.82
N GLU A 171 -22.59 13.62 -23.77
CA GLU A 171 -21.54 12.80 -24.37
C GLU A 171 -20.96 11.77 -23.40
N ASP A 172 -20.56 10.61 -23.93
CA ASP A 172 -19.75 9.64 -23.22
C ASP A 172 -18.37 10.27 -22.98
N ILE A 173 -18.00 10.41 -21.71
CA ILE A 173 -16.79 11.10 -21.29
C ILE A 173 -15.85 10.14 -20.58
N CYS A 174 -14.57 10.27 -20.89
CA CYS A 174 -13.48 9.66 -20.16
C CYS A 174 -12.55 10.78 -19.69
N VAL A 175 -12.03 10.66 -18.47
CA VAL A 175 -10.94 11.51 -17.98
C VAL A 175 -9.72 10.65 -17.72
N LEU A 176 -8.56 11.09 -18.20
CA LEU A 176 -7.29 10.40 -18.03
C LEU A 176 -6.29 11.31 -17.33
N GLY A 177 -5.64 10.81 -16.29
CA GLY A 177 -4.50 11.45 -15.66
C GLY A 177 -3.21 10.97 -16.32
N PRO A 178 -2.56 11.76 -17.20
CA PRO A 178 -1.39 11.30 -17.93
C PRO A 178 -0.20 11.08 -16.98
N ALA A 179 0.48 9.94 -17.11
CA ALA A 179 1.72 9.69 -16.40
C ALA A 179 2.93 10.16 -17.23
N ILE A 180 4.07 10.40 -16.56
CA ILE A 180 5.32 10.82 -17.25
C ILE A 180 5.88 9.70 -18.13
N ASP A 181 5.67 8.44 -17.74
CA ASP A 181 6.13 7.24 -18.44
C ASP A 181 5.37 6.94 -19.75
N GLY A 182 4.34 7.71 -20.09
CA GLY A 182 3.48 7.50 -21.27
C GLY A 182 2.21 6.68 -21.00
N GLY A 183 2.03 6.17 -19.78
CA GLY A 183 0.80 5.59 -19.30
C GLY A 183 -0.20 6.63 -18.78
N TYR A 184 -1.13 6.16 -17.95
CA TYR A 184 -2.02 7.02 -17.17
C TYR A 184 -2.13 6.50 -15.74
N TYR A 185 -2.10 7.41 -14.77
CA TYR A 185 -2.23 7.09 -13.35
C TYR A 185 -3.69 7.02 -12.88
N LEU A 186 -4.58 7.64 -13.64
CA LEU A 186 -5.99 7.79 -13.33
C LEU A 186 -6.83 7.62 -14.60
N VAL A 187 -7.94 6.91 -14.48
CA VAL A 187 -9.02 6.88 -15.47
C VAL A 187 -10.35 7.12 -14.76
N GLY A 188 -11.21 7.94 -15.32
CA GLY A 188 -12.54 8.18 -14.80
C GLY A 188 -13.59 8.12 -15.88
N LEU A 189 -14.78 7.63 -15.50
CA LEU A 189 -15.92 7.46 -16.39
C LEU A 189 -17.18 7.89 -15.65
N ASN A 190 -18.17 8.35 -16.41
CA ASN A 190 -19.51 8.57 -15.88
C ASN A 190 -20.44 7.38 -16.21
N ARG A 191 -21.54 7.25 -15.48
CA ARG A 191 -22.52 6.16 -15.62
C ARG A 191 -23.24 6.15 -16.97
N ARG A 192 -23.19 7.25 -17.71
CA ARG A 192 -23.78 7.34 -19.05
C ARG A 192 -22.99 6.49 -20.06
N THR A 193 -21.69 6.31 -19.82
CA THR A 193 -20.83 5.41 -20.60
C THR A 193 -21.46 4.03 -20.67
N ASN A 194 -21.94 3.65 -21.86
CA ASN A 194 -22.70 2.42 -22.05
C ASN A 194 -21.89 1.18 -21.64
N SER A 195 -22.53 0.17 -21.05
CA SER A 195 -21.90 -1.10 -20.68
C SER A 195 -21.22 -1.82 -21.85
N SER A 196 -21.71 -1.66 -23.10
CA SER A 196 -21.06 -2.21 -24.30
C SER A 196 -19.75 -1.48 -24.65
N VAL A 197 -19.69 -0.18 -24.39
CA VAL A 197 -18.51 0.68 -24.60
C VAL A 197 -17.49 0.45 -23.49
N LEU A 198 -17.95 0.28 -22.25
CA LEU A 198 -17.09 0.10 -21.07
C LEU A 198 -16.10 -1.07 -21.21
N GLY A 199 -16.55 -2.22 -21.72
CA GLY A 199 -15.64 -3.36 -21.95
C GLY A 199 -14.63 -3.11 -23.06
N GLN A 200 -15.07 -2.47 -24.15
CA GLN A 200 -14.23 -2.19 -25.31
C GLN A 200 -13.20 -1.09 -25.05
N LEU A 201 -13.50 -0.15 -24.15
CA LEU A 201 -12.56 0.90 -23.74
C LEU A 201 -11.26 0.33 -23.18
N PHE A 202 -11.31 -0.86 -22.57
CA PHE A 202 -10.15 -1.47 -21.91
C PHE A 202 -9.55 -2.67 -22.66
N GLN A 203 -10.08 -3.02 -23.83
CA GLN A 203 -9.73 -4.24 -24.55
C GLN A 203 -8.51 -4.04 -25.49
N GLY A 204 -7.62 -5.03 -25.52
CA GLY A 204 -6.51 -5.08 -26.48
C GLY A 204 -5.35 -4.11 -26.19
N MET A 205 -5.32 -3.51 -24.99
CA MET A 205 -4.25 -2.62 -24.58
C MET A 205 -2.97 -3.36 -24.18
N ARG A 206 -1.84 -2.73 -24.49
CA ARG A 206 -0.50 -3.21 -24.11
C ARG A 206 -0.14 -2.65 -22.74
N TRP A 207 -0.80 -3.16 -21.70
CA TRP A 207 -0.60 -2.73 -20.31
C TRP A 207 0.88 -2.75 -19.89
N GLY A 208 1.31 -1.71 -19.18
CA GLY A 208 2.69 -1.56 -18.70
C GLY A 208 3.69 -1.07 -19.76
N THR A 209 3.19 -0.37 -20.79
CA THR A 209 4.01 0.29 -21.82
C THR A 209 3.74 1.79 -21.84
N ASP A 210 4.67 2.55 -22.41
CA ASP A 210 4.57 3.99 -22.66
C ASP A 210 3.53 4.38 -23.74
N GLN A 211 2.89 3.37 -24.35
CA GLN A 211 1.88 3.57 -25.41
C GLN A 211 0.45 3.55 -24.89
N VAL A 212 0.23 3.17 -23.61
CA VAL A 212 -1.11 2.90 -23.08
C VAL A 212 -2.02 4.13 -23.14
N LEU A 213 -1.51 5.33 -22.82
CA LEU A 213 -2.30 6.56 -22.93
C LEU A 213 -2.76 6.81 -24.37
N GLN A 214 -1.83 6.71 -25.32
CA GLN A 214 -2.14 6.94 -26.74
C GLN A 214 -3.14 5.90 -27.26
N GLN A 215 -2.99 4.63 -26.87
CA GLN A 215 -3.94 3.57 -27.21
C GLN A 215 -5.32 3.87 -26.63
N GLN A 216 -5.41 4.31 -25.38
CA GLN A 216 -6.68 4.64 -24.74
C GLN A 216 -7.39 5.80 -25.45
N LEU A 217 -6.64 6.83 -25.87
CA LEU A 217 -7.17 7.95 -26.65
C LEU A 217 -7.73 7.50 -28.01
N GLN A 218 -6.99 6.66 -28.73
CA GLN A 218 -7.43 6.10 -30.02
C GLN A 218 -8.67 5.21 -29.87
N VAL A 219 -8.73 4.41 -28.81
CA VAL A 219 -9.91 3.58 -28.50
C VAL A 219 -11.10 4.46 -28.15
N GLY A 220 -10.91 5.53 -27.37
CA GLY A 220 -11.95 6.50 -27.04
C GLY A 220 -12.53 7.15 -28.29
N GLU A 221 -11.68 7.68 -29.17
CA GLU A 221 -12.09 8.28 -30.44
C GLU A 221 -12.91 7.30 -31.31
N ARG A 222 -12.42 6.07 -31.47
CA ARG A 222 -13.12 5.03 -32.24
C ARG A 222 -14.49 4.66 -31.67
N LEU A 223 -14.65 4.74 -30.34
CA LEU A 223 -15.88 4.41 -29.65
C LEU A 223 -16.81 5.62 -29.45
N GLY A 224 -16.41 6.82 -29.90
CA GLY A 224 -17.17 8.05 -29.67
C GLY A 224 -17.15 8.52 -28.21
N VAL A 225 -16.12 8.14 -27.44
CA VAL A 225 -15.91 8.57 -26.06
C VAL A 225 -14.93 9.73 -26.04
N TRP A 226 -15.37 10.88 -25.54
CA TRP A 226 -14.53 12.07 -25.45
C TRP A 226 -13.57 11.96 -24.27
N CYS A 227 -12.27 11.79 -24.57
CA CYS A 227 -11.22 11.67 -23.57
C CYS A 227 -10.61 13.04 -23.20
N ASN A 228 -10.91 13.55 -22.01
CA ASN A 228 -10.23 14.69 -21.42
C ASN A 228 -8.97 14.27 -20.69
N LEU A 229 -7.92 15.08 -20.79
CA LEU A 229 -6.70 14.89 -20.02
C LEU A 229 -6.70 15.84 -18.81
N LEU A 230 -6.32 15.33 -17.65
CA LEU A 230 -6.00 16.19 -16.51
C LEU A 230 -4.80 17.08 -16.87
N SER A 231 -4.79 18.27 -16.29
CA SER A 231 -3.78 19.29 -16.55
C SER A 231 -2.38 18.88 -16.05
N HIS A 232 -2.31 18.02 -15.04
CA HIS A 232 -1.07 17.62 -14.39
C HIS A 232 -0.61 16.23 -14.84
N LYS A 233 0.61 16.16 -15.37
CA LYS A 233 1.35 14.90 -15.51
C LYS A 233 1.98 14.54 -14.16
N LEU A 234 1.78 13.30 -13.72
CA LEU A 234 2.39 12.78 -12.49
C LEU A 234 3.35 11.64 -12.80
N GLN A 235 4.35 11.47 -11.93
CA GLN A 235 5.30 10.37 -12.01
C GLN A 235 4.84 9.23 -11.10
N ASP A 236 4.78 8.02 -11.66
CA ASP A 236 4.67 6.79 -10.91
C ASP A 236 6.03 6.36 -10.37
N VAL A 237 6.02 5.59 -9.29
CA VAL A 237 7.23 5.04 -8.67
C VAL A 237 7.25 3.54 -8.88
N ASP A 238 8.04 3.10 -9.86
CA ASP A 238 8.15 1.67 -10.18
C ASP A 238 9.60 1.16 -10.19
N THR A 239 10.57 2.03 -10.48
CA THR A 239 11.99 1.69 -10.57
C THR A 239 12.84 2.44 -9.55
N ALA A 240 14.10 2.02 -9.39
CA ALA A 240 15.03 2.66 -8.45
C ALA A 240 15.26 4.15 -8.76
N ASP A 241 15.17 4.54 -10.03
CA ASP A 241 15.35 5.92 -10.48
C ASP A 241 14.20 6.82 -10.02
N ASP A 242 13.02 6.24 -9.75
CA ASP A 242 11.84 6.96 -9.28
C ASP A 242 11.84 7.19 -7.76
N LEU A 243 12.79 6.62 -7.02
CA LEU A 243 12.81 6.72 -5.55
C LEU A 243 12.95 8.17 -5.06
N GLY A 244 13.55 9.06 -5.85
CA GLY A 244 13.58 10.49 -5.51
C GLY A 244 12.17 11.10 -5.44
N GLU A 245 11.25 10.66 -6.29
CA GLU A 245 9.84 11.09 -6.23
C GLU A 245 9.14 10.52 -5.00
N PHE A 246 9.39 9.24 -4.67
CA PHE A 246 8.89 8.63 -3.45
C PHE A 246 9.32 9.42 -2.20
N GLU A 247 10.62 9.70 -2.05
CA GLU A 247 11.17 10.43 -0.90
C GLU A 247 10.55 11.81 -0.78
N ARG A 248 10.45 12.53 -1.91
CA ARG A 248 9.88 13.88 -1.97
C ARG A 248 8.40 13.93 -1.59
N ARG A 249 7.62 12.92 -1.96
CA ARG A 249 6.17 12.89 -1.74
C ARG A 249 5.75 12.29 -0.41
N THR A 250 6.49 11.29 0.07
CA THR A 250 6.19 10.61 1.34
C THR A 250 6.94 11.23 2.53
N GLY A 251 8.05 11.94 2.27
CA GLY A 251 8.97 12.41 3.30
C GLY A 251 9.82 11.30 3.93
N ILE A 252 9.77 10.08 3.39
CA ILE A 252 10.46 8.91 3.93
C ILE A 252 11.73 8.65 3.11
N PRO A 253 12.93 8.79 3.68
CA PRO A 253 14.18 8.43 3.02
C PRO A 253 14.22 6.94 2.67
N ARG A 254 14.76 6.58 1.51
CA ARG A 254 14.86 5.17 1.08
C ARG A 254 15.67 4.30 2.05
N GLN A 255 16.64 4.89 2.77
CA GLN A 255 17.42 4.17 3.78
C GLN A 255 16.56 3.65 4.94
N GLU A 256 15.44 4.32 5.26
CA GLU A 256 14.48 3.86 6.27
C GLU A 256 13.64 2.68 5.78
N LEU A 257 13.54 2.47 4.46
CA LEU A 257 12.89 1.30 3.88
C LEU A 257 13.83 0.08 3.86
N CYS A 258 15.14 0.32 3.78
CA CYS A 258 16.17 -0.72 3.73
C CYS A 258 16.60 -1.22 5.13
N SER A 259 16.21 -0.53 6.19
CA SER A 259 16.66 -0.81 7.57
C SER A 259 15.52 -1.37 8.43
N PRO A 260 15.79 -2.31 9.36
CA PRO A 260 14.81 -2.70 10.35
C PRO A 260 14.43 -1.48 11.20
N LYS A 261 13.14 -1.27 11.44
CA LYS A 261 12.63 -0.14 12.26
C LYS A 261 12.85 -0.37 13.75
N TRP A 262 13.04 -1.62 14.18
CA TRP A 262 13.24 -1.99 15.57
C TRP A 262 14.36 -3.01 15.72
N SER A 263 15.20 -2.83 16.73
CA SER A 263 16.19 -3.82 17.13
C SER A 263 15.78 -4.42 18.47
N ILE A 264 15.58 -5.74 18.50
CA ILE A 264 15.35 -6.51 19.72
C ILE A 264 16.72 -7.01 20.17
N ILE A 265 17.21 -6.50 21.30
CA ILE A 265 18.52 -6.91 21.84
C ILE A 265 18.28 -7.97 22.92
N ILE A 266 18.83 -9.16 22.71
CA ILE A 266 18.74 -10.29 23.64
C ILE A 266 20.13 -10.50 24.26
N PRO A 267 20.39 -10.01 25.48
CA PRO A 267 21.64 -10.32 26.18
C PRO A 267 21.62 -11.79 26.62
N VAL A 268 22.72 -12.52 26.41
CA VAL A 268 22.83 -13.95 26.75
C VAL A 268 24.18 -14.30 27.37
N LEU A 269 24.16 -15.27 28.27
CA LEU A 269 25.34 -15.98 28.77
C LEU A 269 24.94 -17.41 29.14
N ASN A 270 25.46 -18.38 28.41
CA ASN A 270 25.16 -19.81 28.59
C ASN A 270 23.65 -20.13 28.60
N GLU A 271 22.97 -19.80 27.50
CA GLU A 271 21.53 -19.99 27.31
C GLU A 271 21.23 -21.02 26.20
N ALA A 272 22.08 -22.03 26.00
CA ALA A 272 21.95 -22.99 24.90
C ALA A 272 20.59 -23.72 24.92
N GLU A 273 20.02 -23.94 26.11
CA GLU A 273 18.72 -24.58 26.30
C GLU A 273 17.54 -23.69 25.85
N ASN A 274 17.67 -22.36 26.00
CA ASN A 274 16.53 -21.44 25.87
C ASN A 274 16.61 -20.52 24.65
N ILE A 275 17.83 -20.20 24.16
CA ILE A 275 18.05 -19.11 23.20
C ILE A 275 17.26 -19.28 21.90
N LYS A 276 17.07 -20.53 21.46
CA LYS A 276 16.25 -20.83 20.29
C LYS A 276 14.80 -20.39 20.49
N ALA A 277 14.19 -20.78 21.60
CA ALA A 277 12.79 -20.45 21.89
C ALA A 277 12.60 -18.93 22.03
N VAL A 278 13.56 -18.22 22.64
CA VAL A 278 13.48 -16.77 22.81
C VAL A 278 13.54 -16.05 21.44
N ILE A 279 14.47 -16.44 20.56
CA ILE A 279 14.57 -15.86 19.21
C ILE A 279 13.32 -16.18 18.40
N ASP A 280 12.87 -17.43 18.43
CA ASP A 280 11.66 -17.86 17.73
C ASP A 280 10.44 -17.05 18.18
N ASN A 281 10.26 -16.85 19.49
CA ASN A 281 9.15 -16.04 20.02
C ASN A 281 9.28 -14.56 19.62
N ALA A 282 10.48 -13.98 19.75
CA ALA A 282 10.72 -12.58 19.37
C ALA A 282 10.39 -12.33 17.89
N LEU A 283 10.70 -13.29 17.02
CA LEU A 283 10.41 -13.21 15.59
C LEU A 283 8.96 -13.56 15.27
N GLN A 284 8.33 -14.53 15.96
CA GLN A 284 6.97 -15.00 15.67
C GLN A 284 5.87 -14.10 16.25
N GLU A 285 6.08 -13.48 17.40
CA GLU A 285 5.06 -12.66 18.07
C GLU A 285 5.01 -11.22 17.55
N PHE A 286 6.04 -10.76 16.85
CA PHE A 286 6.04 -9.40 16.28
C PHE A 286 5.19 -9.35 15.00
N PRO A 287 4.14 -8.49 14.94
CA PRO A 287 3.21 -8.44 13.81
C PRO A 287 3.85 -7.97 12.48
N HIS A 288 5.13 -7.62 12.47
CA HIS A 288 5.90 -7.24 11.29
C HIS A 288 7.34 -7.76 11.38
N GLN A 289 7.53 -9.08 11.21
CA GLN A 289 8.84 -9.77 11.29
C GLN A 289 9.92 -9.15 10.38
N HIS A 290 9.50 -8.43 9.34
CA HIS A 290 10.36 -7.75 8.38
C HIS A 290 10.83 -6.35 8.80
N GLN A 291 10.31 -5.81 9.90
CA GLN A 291 10.69 -4.51 10.45
C GLN A 291 11.56 -4.63 11.69
N ILE A 292 11.92 -5.85 12.08
CA ILE A 292 12.73 -6.11 13.27
C ILE A 292 14.03 -6.80 12.89
N GLU A 293 15.08 -6.48 13.63
CA GLU A 293 16.26 -7.33 13.74
C GLU A 293 16.38 -7.82 15.19
N VAL A 294 16.89 -9.03 15.35
CA VAL A 294 17.24 -9.60 16.65
C VAL A 294 18.76 -9.59 16.78
N VAL A 295 19.27 -8.86 17.76
CA VAL A 295 20.70 -8.79 18.07
C VAL A 295 20.93 -9.56 19.37
N VAL A 296 21.54 -10.73 19.25
CA VAL A 296 21.96 -11.52 20.40
C VAL A 296 23.31 -11.02 20.87
N SER A 297 23.34 -10.41 22.05
CA SER A 297 24.54 -9.85 22.67
C SER A 297 25.11 -10.87 23.66
N ASP A 298 26.13 -11.60 23.23
CA ASP A 298 26.72 -12.71 23.98
C ASP A 298 27.89 -12.27 24.86
N GLY A 299 27.79 -12.59 26.15
CA GLY A 299 28.76 -12.24 27.19
C GLY A 299 29.91 -13.22 27.39
N GLY A 300 30.13 -14.18 26.50
CA GLY A 300 31.20 -15.19 26.67
C GLY A 300 30.71 -16.64 26.75
N SER A 301 29.59 -17.00 26.12
CA SER A 301 29.01 -18.34 26.32
C SER A 301 29.95 -19.47 25.85
N THR A 302 30.02 -20.52 26.65
CA THR A 302 30.86 -21.72 26.46
C THR A 302 30.05 -23.01 26.29
N ASP A 303 28.72 -22.92 26.39
CA ASP A 303 27.78 -24.05 26.40
C ASP A 303 27.19 -24.39 25.02
N GLY A 304 27.66 -23.74 23.95
CA GLY A 304 27.13 -23.89 22.59
C GLY A 304 26.09 -22.85 22.17
N THR A 305 25.70 -21.91 23.04
CA THR A 305 24.75 -20.82 22.72
C THR A 305 25.09 -20.12 21.39
N ARG A 306 26.36 -19.77 21.18
CA ARG A 306 26.82 -19.04 19.99
C ARG A 306 26.58 -19.81 18.69
N ASP A 307 26.80 -21.12 18.72
CA ASP A 307 26.64 -21.96 17.52
C ASP A 307 25.16 -22.13 17.18
N ILE A 308 24.31 -22.30 18.19
CA ILE A 308 22.85 -22.30 18.02
C ILE A 308 22.38 -20.99 17.38
N VAL A 309 22.83 -19.83 17.87
CA VAL A 309 22.45 -18.53 17.29
C VAL A 309 22.92 -18.40 15.83
N ARG A 310 24.14 -18.83 15.51
CA ARG A 310 24.67 -18.80 14.13
C ARG A 310 23.88 -19.72 13.20
N ASP A 311 23.46 -20.88 13.67
CA ASP A 311 22.67 -21.82 12.90
C ASP A 311 21.23 -21.31 12.67
N ILE A 312 20.63 -20.71 13.69
CA ILE A 312 19.35 -20.01 13.56
C ILE A 312 19.46 -18.89 12.53
N ALA A 313 20.51 -18.06 12.59
CA ALA A 313 20.69 -16.93 11.67
C ALA A 313 20.74 -17.34 10.19
N LYS A 314 21.21 -18.56 9.86
CA LYS A 314 21.18 -19.10 8.48
C LYS A 314 19.78 -19.40 7.97
N SER A 315 18.82 -19.59 8.87
CA SER A 315 17.42 -19.91 8.55
C SER A 315 16.57 -18.66 8.26
N TYR A 316 17.14 -17.47 8.44
CA TYR A 316 16.47 -16.18 8.22
C TYR A 316 17.20 -15.34 7.15
N PRO A 317 16.53 -14.34 6.56
CA PRO A 317 17.19 -13.38 5.68
C PRO A 317 18.43 -12.75 6.32
N GLN A 318 19.43 -12.45 5.51
CA GLN A 318 20.70 -11.90 5.98
C GLN A 318 20.48 -10.62 6.79
N GLY A 319 20.99 -10.60 8.03
CA GLY A 319 20.89 -9.45 8.94
C GLY A 319 19.67 -9.44 9.86
N THR A 320 18.72 -10.38 9.73
CA THR A 320 17.56 -10.50 10.63
C THR A 320 17.96 -10.98 12.03
N VAL A 321 18.89 -11.92 12.15
CA VAL A 321 19.46 -12.37 13.43
C VAL A 321 20.97 -12.12 13.40
N LYS A 322 21.47 -11.39 14.38
CA LYS A 322 22.89 -11.02 14.51
C LYS A 322 23.42 -11.52 15.84
N LEU A 323 24.60 -12.14 15.83
CA LEU A 323 25.35 -12.45 17.03
C LEU A 323 26.45 -11.39 17.18
N VAL A 324 26.43 -10.66 18.30
CA VAL A 324 27.48 -9.73 18.69
C VAL A 324 28.12 -10.29 19.95
N SER A 325 29.43 -10.44 19.94
CA SER A 325 30.19 -10.91 21.10
C SER A 325 31.15 -9.81 21.55
N SER A 326 31.10 -9.42 22.82
CA SER A 326 32.15 -8.62 23.44
C SER A 326 33.16 -9.56 24.10
N PRO A 327 34.43 -9.58 23.65
CA PRO A 327 35.44 -10.49 24.21
C PRO A 327 35.75 -10.22 25.68
N ASN A 328 35.41 -9.04 26.21
CA ASN A 328 35.60 -8.66 27.60
C ASN A 328 34.40 -7.80 28.04
N GLY A 329 33.83 -8.08 29.21
CA GLY A 329 32.67 -7.37 29.79
C GLY A 329 32.92 -5.92 30.21
N ASN A 330 33.81 -5.19 29.53
CA ASN A 330 34.02 -3.74 29.67
C ASN A 330 34.76 -3.28 28.41
N ASP A 331 34.05 -2.67 27.47
CA ASP A 331 34.56 -1.57 26.65
C ASP A 331 33.38 -0.90 25.93
N MET A 332 32.93 0.19 26.57
CA MET A 332 32.28 1.42 26.09
C MET A 332 31.21 1.34 24.99
N LEU A 333 29.97 1.66 25.40
CA LEU A 333 29.02 2.46 24.60
C LEU A 333 29.57 3.86 24.34
#